data_AF-A0A1U7WMJ7-F1
#
_entry.id   AF-A0A1U7WMJ7-F1
#
_cell.length_a   1.000
_cell.length_b   1.000
_cell.length_c   1.000
_cell.angle_alpha   90.00
_cell.angle_beta   90.00
_cell.angle_gamma   90.00
#
_symmetry.space_group_name_H-M   'P 1'
#
loop_
_entity.id
_entity.type
_entity.pdbx_description
1 polymer ?
#
loop_
_entity_poly.entity_id
_entity_poly.type
_entity_poly.pdbx_seq_one_letter_code
_entity_poly.pdbx_strand_id
1 'polypeptide(L)'
;MNPFRLCSGLKVLGYFMILIVFAIVALSYYAVVLLTLAPHLLHARSFTSFLSFLTFHILLVLLMWSYIKVVIQDPGSVPENWKLVSEQNIEEGNSVALTDYASIENNTPTVSTDQIERRQSQSRGYCSQCQNGKPPRCHHCSVCHRCVLKMDHHCIWVVN
;
A
#
# COMPACT_ATOMS: atom_id res chain seq x y z
N MET A 1 -13.94 -22.29 -10.95
CA MET A 1 -12.47 -22.17 -10.80
C MET A 1 -12.17 -21.64 -9.40
N ASN A 2 -11.35 -22.32 -8.61
CA ASN A 2 -11.11 -21.95 -7.21
C ASN A 2 -10.36 -20.60 -7.12
N PRO A 3 -10.93 -19.56 -6.47
CA PRO A 3 -10.30 -18.23 -6.38
C PRO A 3 -8.92 -18.29 -5.70
N PHE A 4 -8.69 -19.28 -4.83
CA PHE A 4 -7.42 -19.53 -4.17
C PHE A 4 -6.24 -19.79 -5.12
N ARG A 5 -6.46 -20.44 -6.27
CA ARG A 5 -5.38 -20.67 -7.26
C ARG A 5 -5.00 -19.40 -8.02
N LEU A 6 -5.94 -18.46 -8.15
CA LEU A 6 -5.71 -17.18 -8.82
C LEU A 6 -4.81 -16.26 -7.97
N CYS A 7 -4.98 -16.28 -6.65
CA CYS A 7 -4.14 -15.51 -5.73
C CYS A 7 -2.68 -15.99 -5.69
N SER A 8 -2.42 -17.31 -5.74
CA SER A 8 -1.06 -17.84 -5.84
C SER A 8 -0.37 -17.48 -7.16
N GLY A 9 -1.10 -17.49 -8.28
CA GLY A 9 -0.59 -17.05 -9.57
C GLY A 9 -0.22 -15.56 -9.59
N LEU A 10 -0.97 -14.73 -8.87
CA LEU A 10 -0.71 -13.29 -8.79
C LEU A 10 0.62 -12.97 -8.08
N LYS A 11 1.02 -13.75 -7.07
CA LYS A 11 2.34 -13.63 -6.42
C LYS A 11 3.48 -14.01 -7.36
N VAL A 12 3.32 -15.10 -8.13
CA VAL A 12 4.31 -15.51 -9.14
C VAL A 12 4.46 -14.46 -10.23
N LEU A 13 3.34 -13.91 -10.72
CA LEU A 13 3.35 -12.79 -11.66
C LEU A 13 4.07 -11.57 -11.08
N GLY A 14 3.83 -11.28 -9.81
CA GLY A 14 4.50 -10.20 -9.10
C GLY A 14 6.03 -10.36 -9.03
N TYR A 15 6.53 -11.55 -8.66
CA TYR A 15 7.98 -11.80 -8.67
C TYR A 15 8.59 -11.69 -10.07
N PHE A 16 7.86 -12.12 -11.10
CA PHE A 16 8.27 -11.92 -12.49
C PHE A 16 8.37 -10.42 -12.85
N MET A 17 7.44 -9.59 -12.39
CA MET A 17 7.53 -8.12 -12.57
C MET A 17 8.76 -7.53 -11.87
N ILE A 18 9.09 -7.98 -10.66
CA ILE A 18 10.31 -7.57 -9.96
C ILE A 18 11.56 -7.89 -10.81
N LEU A 19 11.65 -9.10 -11.37
CA LEU A 19 12.77 -9.49 -12.24
C LEU A 19 12.89 -8.61 -13.48
N ILE A 20 11.75 -8.22 -14.09
CA ILE A 20 11.75 -7.28 -15.22
C ILE A 20 12.33 -5.93 -14.80
N VAL A 21 11.96 -5.38 -13.63
CA VAL A 21 12.51 -4.11 -13.16
C VAL A 21 14.04 -4.20 -13.00
N PHE A 22 14.55 -5.26 -12.37
CA PHE A 22 15.99 -5.48 -12.26
C PHE A 22 16.66 -5.64 -13.63
N ALA A 23 16.03 -6.33 -14.57
CA ALA A 23 16.56 -6.50 -15.93
C ALA A 23 16.64 -5.16 -16.69
N ILE A 24 15.61 -4.30 -16.58
CA ILE A 24 15.61 -2.96 -17.18
C ILE A 24 16.70 -2.10 -16.55
N VAL A 25 16.86 -2.14 -15.23
CA VAL A 25 17.94 -1.42 -14.54
C VAL A 25 19.31 -1.93 -14.98
N ALA A 26 19.52 -3.24 -15.08
CA ALA A 26 20.78 -3.81 -15.52
C ALA A 26 21.10 -3.45 -16.99
N LEU A 27 20.10 -3.51 -17.88
CA LEU A 27 20.25 -3.13 -19.28
C LEU A 27 20.56 -1.64 -19.44
N SER A 28 19.84 -0.78 -18.73
CA SER A 28 20.09 0.67 -18.76
C SER A 28 21.45 1.02 -18.15
N TYR A 29 21.86 0.34 -17.08
CA TYR A 29 23.21 0.47 -16.53
C TYR A 29 24.28 0.09 -17.56
N TYR A 30 24.13 -1.06 -18.21
CA TYR A 30 25.04 -1.51 -19.26
C TYR A 30 25.13 -0.49 -20.39
N ALA A 31 23.99 -0.03 -20.90
CA ALA A 31 23.93 0.93 -22.00
C ALA A 31 24.57 2.28 -21.63
N VAL A 32 24.22 2.85 -20.48
CA VAL A 32 24.74 4.16 -20.08
C VAL A 32 26.20 4.06 -19.65
N VAL A 33 26.54 3.16 -18.74
CA VAL A 33 27.88 3.14 -18.14
C VAL A 33 28.92 2.58 -19.10
N LEU A 34 28.66 1.44 -19.75
CA LEU A 34 29.68 0.80 -20.58
C LEU A 34 29.74 1.37 -22.00
N LEU A 35 28.60 1.68 -22.61
CA LEU A 35 28.60 2.17 -24.00
C LEU A 35 28.85 3.67 -24.12
N THR A 36 28.43 4.47 -23.13
CA THR A 36 28.54 5.94 -23.22
C THR A 36 29.57 6.52 -22.26
N LEU A 37 29.49 6.18 -20.97
CA LEU A 37 30.23 6.91 -19.94
C LEU A 37 31.67 6.41 -19.77
N ALA A 38 31.91 5.11 -19.90
CA ALA A 38 33.24 4.50 -19.86
C ALA A 38 34.16 5.01 -20.98
N PRO A 39 33.79 4.99 -22.28
CA PRO A 39 34.67 5.53 -23.32
C PRO A 39 34.90 7.03 -23.16
N HIS A 40 33.88 7.79 -22.74
CA HIS A 40 34.03 9.22 -22.48
C HIS A 40 35.00 9.50 -21.31
N LEU A 41 34.94 8.69 -20.25
CA LEU A 41 35.84 8.79 -19.10
C LEU A 41 37.28 8.45 -19.47
N LEU A 42 37.48 7.41 -20.29
CA LEU A 42 38.80 6.97 -20.73
C LEU A 42 39.45 7.94 -21.73
N HIS A 43 38.65 8.55 -22.62
CA HIS A 43 39.17 9.42 -23.68
C HIS A 43 39.38 10.87 -23.22
N ALA A 44 38.39 11.47 -22.55
CA ALA A 44 38.46 12.89 -22.18
C ALA A 44 39.11 13.13 -20.80
N ARG A 45 39.07 12.12 -19.90
CA ARG A 45 39.54 12.19 -18.50
C ARG A 45 39.20 13.52 -17.78
N SER A 46 38.08 14.13 -18.14
CA SER A 46 37.65 15.43 -17.59
C SER A 46 37.04 15.24 -16.21
N PHE A 47 37.28 16.19 -15.30
CA PHE A 47 36.63 16.24 -13.99
C PHE A 47 35.10 16.17 -14.10
N THR A 48 34.53 16.80 -15.12
CA THR A 48 33.07 16.74 -15.38
C THR A 48 32.59 15.32 -15.66
N SER A 49 33.38 14.50 -16.36
CA SER A 49 33.03 13.10 -16.64
C SER A 49 33.03 12.24 -15.37
N PHE A 50 34.01 12.47 -14.49
CA PHE A 50 34.04 11.81 -13.18
C PHE A 50 32.86 12.21 -12.31
N LEU A 51 32.51 13.50 -12.28
CA LEU A 51 31.37 13.99 -11.53
C LEU A 51 30.06 13.39 -12.05
N SER A 52 29.84 13.38 -13.36
CA SER A 52 28.66 12.75 -13.97
C SER A 52 28.59 11.25 -13.65
N PHE A 53 29.71 10.53 -13.69
CA PHE A 53 29.78 9.11 -13.28
C PHE A 53 29.41 8.89 -11.82
N LEU A 54 29.96 9.71 -10.92
CA LEU A 54 29.68 9.63 -9.48
C LEU A 54 28.20 9.93 -9.20
N THR A 55 27.67 11.03 -9.76
CA THR A 55 26.26 11.41 -9.60
C THR A 55 25.33 10.31 -10.11
N PHE A 56 25.62 9.73 -11.28
CA PHE A 56 24.83 8.62 -11.82
C PHE A 56 24.78 7.42 -10.87
N HIS A 57 25.92 7.01 -10.31
CA HIS A 57 25.98 5.87 -9.38
C HIS A 57 25.28 6.16 -8.04
N ILE A 58 25.41 7.38 -7.52
CA ILE A 58 24.68 7.79 -6.30
C ILE A 58 23.16 7.69 -6.53
N LEU A 59 22.67 8.25 -7.64
CA LEU A 59 21.24 8.20 -7.98
C LEU A 59 20.76 6.75 -8.20
N LEU A 60 21.58 5.92 -8.86
CA LEU A 60 21.28 4.50 -9.05
C LEU A 60 21.19 3.76 -7.71
N VAL A 61 22.13 3.97 -6.80
CA VAL A 61 22.11 3.36 -5.46
C VAL A 61 20.85 3.81 -4.71
N LEU A 62 20.52 5.09 -4.74
CA LEU A 62 19.30 5.61 -4.09
C LEU A 62 18.02 5.03 -4.68
N LEU A 63 17.96 4.88 -6.01
CA LEU A 63 16.83 4.27 -6.71
C LEU A 63 16.68 2.79 -6.33
N MET A 64 17.77 2.03 -6.38
CA MET A 64 17.76 0.61 -6.02
C MET A 64 17.41 0.41 -4.54
N TRP A 65 17.98 1.22 -3.66
CA TRP A 65 17.67 1.18 -2.23
C TRP A 65 16.20 1.46 -1.96
N SER A 66 15.65 2.51 -2.58
CA SER A 66 14.24 2.89 -2.43
C SER A 66 13.31 1.79 -2.93
N TYR A 67 13.62 1.21 -4.10
CA TYR A 67 12.84 0.11 -4.67
C TYR A 67 12.86 -1.13 -3.76
N ILE A 68 14.05 -1.56 -3.33
CA ILE A 68 14.21 -2.70 -2.42
C ILE A 68 13.43 -2.46 -1.12
N LYS A 69 13.53 -1.25 -0.54
CA LYS A 69 12.77 -0.87 0.64
C LYS A 69 11.27 -1.04 0.44
N VAL A 70 10.71 -0.61 -0.70
CA VAL A 70 9.27 -0.78 -0.98
C VAL A 70 8.87 -2.25 -1.11
N VAL A 71 9.70 -3.07 -1.76
CA VAL A 71 9.43 -4.51 -1.96
C VAL A 71 9.47 -5.29 -0.64
N ILE A 72 10.37 -4.96 0.27
CA ILE A 72 10.57 -5.72 1.52
C ILE A 72 9.81 -5.17 2.72
N GLN A 73 9.34 -3.92 2.68
CA GLN A 73 8.71 -3.29 3.82
C GLN A 73 7.31 -3.86 4.05
N ASP A 74 7.06 -4.43 5.22
CA ASP A 74 5.70 -4.84 5.58
C ASP A 74 4.79 -3.59 5.69
N PRO A 75 3.67 -3.51 4.94
CA PRO A 75 2.71 -2.40 4.99
C PRO A 75 1.96 -2.31 6.32
N GLY A 76 2.19 -3.28 7.22
CA GLY A 76 1.57 -3.38 8.53
C GLY A 76 0.32 -4.24 8.50
N SER A 77 -0.10 -4.63 9.70
CA SER A 77 -1.34 -5.36 9.93
C SER A 77 -2.12 -4.73 11.07
N VAL A 78 -3.42 -4.99 11.13
CA VAL A 78 -4.23 -4.60 12.27
C VAL A 78 -3.94 -5.55 13.43
N PRO A 79 -3.62 -5.05 14.64
CA PRO A 79 -3.45 -5.89 15.83
C PRO A 79 -4.67 -6.77 16.08
N GLU A 80 -4.44 -7.96 16.64
CA GLU A 80 -5.52 -8.84 17.07
C GLU A 80 -6.37 -8.17 18.15
N ASN A 81 -7.68 -8.43 18.12
CA ASN A 81 -8.65 -7.85 19.05
C ASN A 81 -8.74 -6.32 18.99
N TRP A 82 -8.52 -5.71 17.82
CA TRP A 82 -8.74 -4.26 17.69
C TRP A 82 -10.21 -3.96 17.95
N LYS A 83 -10.47 -3.17 18.98
CA LYS A 83 -11.80 -2.69 19.33
C LYS A 83 -11.97 -1.28 18.79
N LEU A 84 -13.12 -1.02 18.18
CA LEU A 84 -13.56 0.35 17.97
C LEU A 84 -13.62 1.01 19.35
N VAL A 85 -12.82 2.06 19.55
CA VAL A 85 -13.04 2.99 20.65
C VAL A 85 -14.26 3.82 20.28
N SER A 86 -15.42 3.19 20.34
CA SER A 86 -16.71 3.85 20.47
C SER A 86 -17.29 3.29 21.77
N GLU A 87 -17.48 4.17 22.75
CA GLU A 87 -18.28 3.96 23.97
C GLU A 87 -17.60 3.46 25.26
N GLN A 88 -16.26 3.45 25.39
CA GLN A 88 -15.67 3.32 26.75
C GLN A 88 -15.81 4.60 27.62
N ASN A 89 -16.52 5.63 27.12
CA ASN A 89 -17.02 6.76 27.89
C ASN A 89 -18.57 6.80 27.95
N ILE A 90 -19.27 5.70 27.61
CA ILE A 90 -20.72 5.55 27.81
C ILE A 90 -20.99 4.23 28.54
N GLU A 91 -20.25 3.97 29.61
CA GLU A 91 -20.68 3.04 30.66
C GLU A 91 -20.91 3.82 31.96
N GLU A 92 -21.63 4.93 31.84
CA GLU A 92 -22.58 5.38 32.86
C GLU A 92 -23.89 5.73 32.13
N GLY A 93 -24.77 4.73 31.95
CA GLY A 93 -26.18 5.01 31.62
C GLY A 93 -26.77 4.18 30.47
N ASN A 94 -27.48 3.13 30.88
CA ASN A 94 -28.58 2.45 30.18
C ASN A 94 -28.29 1.52 28.99
N SER A 95 -28.36 0.23 29.34
CA SER A 95 -28.86 -0.87 28.54
C SER A 95 -30.21 -0.56 27.89
N VAL A 96 -30.32 -0.53 26.57
CA VAL A 96 -31.52 -1.00 25.84
C VAL A 96 -31.09 -1.51 24.46
N ALA A 97 -31.28 -2.80 24.22
CA ALA A 97 -31.30 -3.36 22.88
C ALA A 97 -32.53 -2.86 22.14
N LEU A 98 -32.41 -2.35 20.90
CA LEU A 98 -33.54 -2.39 19.99
C LEU A 98 -33.15 -2.29 18.51
N THR A 99 -33.36 -3.40 17.83
CA THR A 99 -33.81 -3.50 16.44
C THR A 99 -35.07 -2.65 16.22
N ASP A 100 -35.02 -1.59 15.41
CA ASP A 100 -36.13 -1.23 14.50
C ASP A 100 -35.79 0.02 13.69
N TYR A 101 -35.63 -0.17 12.37
CA TYR A 101 -35.69 0.93 11.40
C TYR A 101 -37.10 0.96 10.82
N ALA A 102 -37.99 1.72 11.45
CA ALA A 102 -39.24 2.14 10.84
C ALA A 102 -39.57 3.57 11.24
N SER A 103 -39.60 4.45 10.23
CA SER A 103 -40.32 5.73 10.13
C SER A 103 -40.14 6.77 11.24
N ILE A 104 -39.63 7.96 10.88
CA ILE A 104 -40.47 9.17 10.75
C ILE A 104 -39.65 10.33 10.19
N GLU A 105 -40.32 11.05 9.31
CA GLU A 105 -40.01 12.26 8.57
C GLU A 105 -39.78 13.47 9.49
N ASN A 106 -38.82 14.33 9.11
CA ASN A 106 -38.89 15.81 9.11
C ASN A 106 -37.65 16.54 9.64
N ASN A 107 -37.28 17.55 8.83
CA ASN A 107 -36.41 18.69 9.09
C ASN A 107 -34.90 18.47 8.90
N THR A 108 -34.48 18.83 7.69
CA THR A 108 -33.13 19.19 7.28
C THR A 108 -32.54 20.25 8.21
N PRO A 109 -31.33 20.01 8.73
CA PRO A 109 -30.27 21.00 8.54
C PRO A 109 -29.17 20.32 7.73
N THR A 110 -28.91 20.87 6.53
CA THR A 110 -27.77 20.61 5.64
C THR A 110 -26.71 19.67 6.23
N VAL A 111 -26.97 18.37 6.16
CA VAL A 111 -25.98 17.34 6.47
C VAL A 111 -25.08 17.33 5.24
N SER A 112 -23.89 17.91 5.37
CA SER A 112 -22.89 17.85 4.32
C SER A 112 -22.68 16.38 3.92
N THR A 113 -22.71 16.09 2.63
CA THR A 113 -22.52 14.75 2.06
C THR A 113 -21.27 14.06 2.63
N ASP A 114 -20.25 14.85 3.00
CA ASP A 114 -19.04 14.43 3.73
C ASP A 114 -19.30 13.72 5.07
N GLN A 115 -20.33 14.12 5.82
CA GLN A 115 -20.68 13.53 7.11
C GLN A 115 -21.38 12.17 6.93
N ILE A 116 -22.15 12.00 5.86
CA ILE A 116 -22.82 10.73 5.50
C ILE A 116 -21.80 9.75 4.94
N GLU A 117 -20.84 10.20 4.12
CA GLU A 117 -19.73 9.37 3.62
C GLU A 117 -18.82 8.91 4.76
N ARG A 118 -18.47 9.80 5.71
CA ARG A 118 -17.73 9.41 6.92
C ARG A 118 -18.48 8.38 7.74
N ARG A 119 -19.80 8.53 7.94
CA ARG A 119 -20.64 7.58 8.69
C ARG A 119 -20.84 6.25 7.97
N GLN A 120 -20.97 6.24 6.63
CA GLN A 120 -21.03 5.01 5.85
C GLN A 120 -19.69 4.26 5.85
N SER A 121 -18.56 4.96 5.88
CA SER A 121 -17.24 4.33 6.07
C SER A 121 -17.08 3.69 7.48
N GLN A 122 -17.79 4.25 8.47
CA GLN A 122 -17.81 3.81 9.87
C GLN A 122 -18.69 2.58 10.11
N SER A 123 -19.68 2.32 9.23
CA SER A 123 -20.59 1.15 9.31
C SER A 123 -19.92 -0.21 9.02
N ARG A 124 -18.63 -0.24 8.67
CA ARG A 124 -17.84 -1.47 8.45
C ARG A 124 -16.63 -1.54 9.37
N GLY A 125 -16.81 -1.19 10.63
CA GLY A 125 -15.80 -1.34 11.69
C GLY A 125 -15.37 -2.78 11.99
N TYR A 126 -15.71 -3.73 11.13
CA TYR A 126 -15.38 -5.13 11.25
C TYR A 126 -15.08 -5.75 9.88
N CYS A 127 -14.07 -6.61 9.81
CA CYS A 127 -13.74 -7.39 8.64
C CYS A 127 -14.18 -8.84 8.85
N SER A 128 -15.15 -9.33 8.06
CA SER A 128 -15.63 -10.71 8.15
C SER A 128 -14.58 -11.76 7.77
N GLN A 129 -13.66 -11.42 6.86
CA GLN A 129 -12.59 -12.32 6.40
C GLN A 129 -11.50 -12.51 7.47
N CYS A 130 -11.14 -11.43 8.16
CA CYS A 130 -10.14 -11.48 9.25
C CYS A 130 -10.76 -11.71 10.63
N GLN A 131 -12.09 -11.72 10.72
CA GLN A 131 -12.86 -11.75 11.97
C GLN A 131 -12.38 -10.75 13.04
N ASN A 132 -11.93 -9.56 12.62
CA ASN A 132 -11.34 -8.54 13.50
C ASN A 132 -11.96 -7.17 13.22
N GLY A 133 -11.94 -6.31 14.22
CA GLY A 133 -12.36 -4.92 14.04
C GLY A 133 -11.45 -4.17 13.05
N LYS A 134 -12.00 -3.17 12.37
CA LYS A 134 -11.35 -2.41 11.28
C LYS A 134 -11.08 -0.96 11.69
N PRO A 135 -9.81 -0.58 11.92
CA PRO A 135 -9.41 0.81 12.16
C PRO A 135 -9.83 1.77 11.04
N PRO A 136 -10.00 3.07 11.32
CA PRO A 136 -10.23 4.05 10.28
C PRO A 136 -9.12 3.98 9.23
N ARG A 137 -9.50 4.07 7.95
CA ARG A 137 -8.61 3.92 6.77
C ARG A 137 -7.91 2.56 6.62
N CYS A 138 -8.29 1.52 7.38
CA CYS A 138 -7.84 0.16 7.09
C CYS A 138 -8.63 -0.42 5.91
N HIS A 139 -8.04 -1.29 5.09
CA HIS A 139 -8.75 -2.10 4.09
C HIS A 139 -8.24 -3.56 4.10
N HIS A 140 -9.12 -4.50 3.77
CA HIS A 140 -8.74 -5.91 3.62
C HIS A 140 -8.14 -6.12 2.22
N CYS A 141 -6.90 -6.58 2.16
CA CYS A 141 -6.26 -6.97 0.90
C CYS A 141 -6.48 -8.47 0.68
N SER A 142 -7.22 -8.83 -0.37
CA SER A 142 -7.47 -10.24 -0.74
C SER A 142 -6.21 -10.95 -1.23
N VAL A 143 -5.20 -10.22 -1.71
CA VAL A 143 -3.92 -10.79 -2.16
C VAL A 143 -3.00 -11.10 -0.97
N CYS A 144 -2.95 -10.18 0.00
CA CYS A 144 -2.18 -10.35 1.23
C CYS A 144 -2.93 -11.17 2.29
N HIS A 145 -4.23 -11.44 2.09
CA HIS A 145 -5.13 -12.13 3.02
C HIS A 145 -5.14 -11.53 4.43
N ARG A 146 -5.05 -10.20 4.53
CA ARG A 146 -5.04 -9.49 5.81
C ARG A 146 -5.57 -8.06 5.68
N CYS A 147 -5.98 -7.51 6.82
CA CYS A 147 -6.30 -6.10 6.95
C CYS A 147 -5.02 -5.28 7.07
N VAL A 148 -4.85 -4.31 6.16
CA VAL A 148 -3.68 -3.42 6.09
C VAL A 148 -4.09 -2.02 6.55
N LEU A 149 -3.27 -1.40 7.39
CA LEU A 149 -3.49 -0.05 7.93
C LEU A 149 -3.19 1.00 6.85
N LYS A 150 -4.04 2.02 6.72
CA LYS A 150 -3.88 3.10 5.73
C LYS A 150 -3.59 2.56 4.32
N MET A 151 -4.24 1.46 3.95
CA MET A 151 -4.00 0.80 2.67
C MET A 151 -4.44 1.73 1.52
N ASP A 152 -3.53 1.99 0.59
CA ASP A 152 -3.86 2.64 -0.68
C ASP A 152 -4.25 1.60 -1.73
N HIS A 153 -3.32 0.72 -2.09
CA HIS A 153 -3.53 -0.37 -3.04
C HIS A 153 -2.46 -1.45 -2.86
N HIS A 154 -2.69 -2.63 -3.45
CA HIS A 154 -1.66 -3.66 -3.57
C HIS A 154 -1.01 -3.54 -4.95
N CYS A 155 0.30 -3.30 -4.99
CA CYS A 155 1.03 -3.04 -6.21
C CYS A 155 1.77 -4.29 -6.70
N ILE A 156 1.35 -4.79 -7.87
CA ILE A 156 1.89 -6.03 -8.47
C ILE A 156 3.37 -5.86 -8.84
N TRP A 157 3.82 -4.64 -9.15
CA TRP A 157 5.21 -4.33 -9.50
C TRP A 157 6.21 -4.48 -8.35
N VAL A 158 5.73 -4.47 -7.11
CA VAL A 158 6.54 -4.60 -5.90
C VAL A 158 6.07 -5.75 -4.99
N VAL A 159 5.00 -6.45 -5.38
CA VAL A 159 4.39 -7.56 -4.62
C VAL A 159 4.01 -7.13 -3.20
N ASN A 160 3.62 -5.87 -3.06
CA ASN A 160 3.34 -5.23 -1.78
C ASN A 160 2.14 -4.30 -1.87
#